data_AF-A0A117MCR7-F1
#
_entry.id   AF-A0A117MCR7-F1
#
_cell.length_a   1.000
_cell.length_b   1.000
_cell.length_c   1.000
_cell.angle_alpha   90.00
_cell.angle_beta   90.00
_cell.angle_gamma   90.00
#
_symmetry.space_group_name_H-M   'P 1'
#
loop_
_entity.id
_entity.type
_entity.pdbx_description
1 polymer ?
#
loop_
_entity_poly.entity_id
_entity_poly.type
_entity_poly.pdbx_seq_one_letter_code
_entity_poly.pdbx_strand_id
1 'polypeptide(L)'
;MARANKITIVKINPQLGVLFARSVPLGADAIIFVFGGSHGVQIWYEHDGDCGACEEYAECIKLLWDYADELGIALARTADPTKLAELWHLRYGALT
;
A
#
# COMPACT_ATOMS: atom_id res chain seq x y z
N MET A 1 10.90 1.79 22.64
CA MET A 1 10.85 0.85 21.50
C MET A 1 9.43 0.68 20.95
N ALA A 2 8.41 0.23 21.71
CA ALA A 2 7.07 -0.01 21.15
C ALA A 2 6.38 1.22 20.51
N ARG A 3 6.56 2.44 21.06
CA ARG A 3 6.02 3.68 20.46
C ARG A 3 6.63 4.04 19.10
N ALA A 4 7.87 3.62 18.85
CA ALA A 4 8.62 4.00 17.65
C ALA A 4 8.18 3.25 16.39
N ASN A 5 7.34 2.21 16.52
CA ASN A 5 6.76 1.45 15.41
C ASN A 5 5.21 1.49 15.46
N LYS A 6 4.63 2.44 16.20
CA LYS A 6 3.17 2.49 16.37
C LYS A 6 2.52 2.97 15.07
N ILE A 7 1.67 2.11 14.51
CA ILE A 7 0.79 2.43 13.40
C ILE A 7 -0.65 2.40 13.91
N THR A 8 -1.42 3.45 13.61
CA THR A 8 -2.84 3.53 13.95
C THR A 8 -3.64 3.20 12.70
N ILE A 9 -4.50 2.18 12.76
CA ILE A 9 -5.42 1.87 11.67
C ILE A 9 -6.54 2.91 11.67
N VAL A 10 -6.77 3.53 10.51
CA VAL A 10 -7.81 4.52 10.28
C VAL A 10 -9.04 3.88 9.64
N LYS A 11 -8.82 2.99 8.66
CA LYS A 11 -9.90 2.32 7.91
C LYS A 11 -9.44 0.96 7.42
N ILE A 12 -10.37 0.02 7.27
CA ILE A 12 -10.10 -1.34 6.78
C ILE A 12 -11.06 -1.64 5.62
N ASN A 13 -10.53 -2.21 4.54
CA ASN A 13 -11.30 -2.87 3.50
C ASN A 13 -10.95 -4.38 3.51
N PRO A 14 -11.74 -5.22 4.21
CA PRO A 14 -11.45 -6.64 4.35
C PRO A 14 -11.56 -7.42 3.04
N GLN A 15 -12.41 -6.98 2.11
CA GLN A 15 -12.62 -7.65 0.82
C GLN A 15 -11.37 -7.57 -0.05
N LEU A 16 -10.64 -6.46 0.07
CA LEU A 16 -9.39 -6.25 -0.63
C LEU A 16 -8.18 -6.65 0.21
N GLY A 17 -8.30 -6.82 1.53
CA GLY A 17 -7.14 -7.03 2.40
C GLY A 17 -6.28 -5.77 2.56
N VAL A 18 -6.89 -4.58 2.47
CA VAL A 18 -6.22 -3.28 2.57
C VAL A 18 -6.57 -2.60 3.89
N LEU A 19 -5.58 -2.05 4.59
CA LEU A 19 -5.79 -1.16 5.73
C LEU A 19 -5.18 0.21 5.42
N PHE A 20 -5.96 1.26 5.64
CA PHE A 20 -5.47 2.63 5.67
C PHE A 20 -5.06 2.96 7.09
N ALA A 21 -3.89 3.53 7.25
CA ALA A 21 -3.27 3.70 8.55
C ALA A 21 -2.45 5.00 8.60
N ARG A 22 -2.02 5.36 9.81
CA ARG A 22 -1.09 6.47 10.04
C ARG A 22 0.05 6.02 10.93
N SER A 23 1.28 6.27 10.48
CA SER A 23 2.47 6.14 11.30
C SER A 23 2.50 7.26 12.32
N VAL A 24 2.34 6.91 13.60
CA VAL A 24 2.50 7.88 14.69
C VAL A 24 3.92 8.49 14.73
N PRO A 25 5.01 7.71 14.59
CA PRO A 25 6.37 8.26 14.68
C PRO A 25 6.78 9.05 13.43
N LEU A 26 6.37 8.63 12.23
CA LEU A 26 6.72 9.33 11.00
C LEU A 26 5.75 10.47 10.68
N GLY A 27 4.58 10.49 11.32
CA GLY A 27 3.53 11.46 11.01
C GLY A 27 2.94 11.29 9.61
N ALA A 28 3.26 10.20 8.90
CA ALA A 28 2.89 9.92 7.53
C ALA A 28 1.72 8.92 7.46
N ASP A 29 0.86 9.08 6.46
CA ASP A 29 -0.17 8.10 6.17
C ASP A 29 0.46 6.84 5.55
N ALA A 30 -0.22 5.71 5.68
CA ALA A 30 0.27 4.43 5.24
C ALA A 30 -0.86 3.55 4.71
N ILE A 31 -0.57 2.76 3.69
CA ILE A 31 -1.44 1.72 3.17
C ILE A 31 -0.78 0.38 3.49
N ILE A 32 -1.53 -0.50 4.13
CA ILE A 32 -1.08 -1.84 4.51
C ILE A 32 -1.80 -2.85 3.64
N PHE A 33 -1.04 -3.67 2.92
CA PHE A 33 -1.53 -4.77 2.10
C PHE A 33 -1.32 -6.09 2.83
N VAL A 34 -2.38 -6.89 2.91
CA VAL A 34 -2.33 -8.24 3.49
C VAL A 34 -2.49 -9.26 2.36
N PHE A 35 -1.40 -9.96 2.04
CA PHE A 35 -1.33 -10.93 0.96
C PHE A 35 -1.81 -12.31 1.38
N GLY A 36 -2.32 -13.08 0.41
CA GLY A 36 -2.71 -14.48 0.58
C GLY A 36 -1.50 -15.43 0.67
N GLY A 37 -0.67 -15.30 1.70
CA GLY A 37 0.39 -16.28 2.04
C GLY A 37 1.70 -16.20 1.26
N SER A 38 1.76 -15.44 0.16
CA SER A 38 2.94 -15.28 -0.73
C SER A 38 3.91 -14.19 -0.25
N HIS A 39 3.39 -13.01 0.09
CA HIS A 39 4.19 -11.82 0.40
C HIS A 39 3.95 -11.24 1.81
N GLY A 40 3.15 -11.92 2.64
CA GLY A 40 2.91 -11.53 4.04
C GLY A 40 2.14 -10.21 4.17
N VAL A 41 2.62 -9.33 5.06
CA VAL A 41 2.03 -7.99 5.29
C VAL A 41 3.03 -6.94 4.83
N GLN A 42 2.59 -6.06 3.91
CA GLN A 42 3.41 -4.99 3.34
C GLN A 42 2.87 -3.65 3.77
N ILE A 43 3.75 -2.71 4.13
CA ILE A 43 3.39 -1.37 4.61
C ILE A 43 4.01 -0.35 3.69
N TRP A 44 3.19 0.49 3.08
CA TRP A 44 3.61 1.58 2.23
C TRP A 44 3.26 2.91 2.86
N TYR A 45 4.29 3.66 3.22
CA TYR A 45 4.11 5.03 3.68
C TYR A 45 3.90 5.94 2.49
N GLU A 46 3.00 6.90 2.63
CA GLU A 46 2.89 8.02 1.71
C GLU A 46 4.21 8.78 1.71
N HIS A 47 4.81 8.93 0.53
CA HIS A 47 6.02 9.71 0.33
C HIS A 47 6.01 10.33 -1.07
N ASP A 48 6.56 11.54 -1.19
CA ASP A 48 6.89 12.10 -2.50
C ASP A 48 8.02 11.26 -3.10
N GLY A 49 7.70 10.50 -4.15
CA GLY A 49 8.55 9.46 -4.70
C GLY A 49 9.80 9.99 -5.41
N ASP A 50 10.96 9.52 -4.98
CA ASP A 50 12.16 9.42 -5.84
C ASP A 50 12.34 7.98 -6.33
N CYS A 51 11.26 7.39 -6.86
CA CYS A 51 11.26 6.01 -7.34
C CYS A 51 12.22 5.80 -8.52
N GLY A 52 12.65 6.87 -9.21
CA GLY A 52 13.59 6.80 -10.33
C GLY A 52 15.02 6.41 -9.93
N ALA A 53 15.40 6.64 -8.66
CA ALA A 53 16.69 6.25 -8.09
C ALA A 53 16.58 5.06 -7.11
N CYS A 54 15.39 4.46 -6.96
CA CYS A 54 15.15 3.41 -6.00
C CYS A 54 15.64 2.04 -6.51
N GLU A 55 16.59 1.43 -5.79
CA GLU A 55 17.12 0.10 -6.11
C GLU A 55 16.05 -1.00 -6.03
N GLU A 56 15.02 -0.80 -5.21
CA GLU A 56 13.92 -1.75 -5.00
C GLU A 56 12.75 -1.58 -5.97
N TYR A 57 12.84 -0.63 -6.93
CA TYR A 57 11.74 -0.30 -7.85
C TYR A 57 11.12 -1.52 -8.54
N ALA A 58 11.96 -2.43 -9.05
CA ALA A 58 11.51 -3.62 -9.75
C ALA A 58 10.74 -4.58 -8.83
N GLU A 59 11.16 -4.70 -7.56
CA GLU A 59 10.48 -5.55 -6.57
C GLU A 59 9.15 -4.92 -6.14
N CYS A 60 9.10 -3.60 -5.93
CA CYS A 60 7.86 -2.90 -5.61
C CYS A 60 6.81 -3.05 -6.73
N ILE A 61 7.23 -2.89 -7.99
CA ILE A 61 6.36 -3.11 -9.15
C ILE A 61 5.85 -4.56 -9.17
N LYS A 62 6.74 -5.54 -9.01
CA LYS A 62 6.36 -6.96 -9.01
C LYS A 62 5.33 -7.26 -7.92
N LEU A 63 5.56 -6.78 -6.71
CA LEU A 63 4.69 -6.99 -5.56
C LEU A 63 3.27 -6.43 -5.79
N LEU A 64 3.16 -5.27 -6.46
CA LEU A 64 1.87 -4.71 -6.86
C LEU A 64 1.13 -5.56 -7.87
N TRP A 65 1.85 -6.07 -8.87
CA TRP A 65 1.26 -6.93 -9.90
C TRP A 65 0.79 -8.24 -9.29
N ASP A 66 1.63 -8.88 -8.47
CA ASP A 66 1.27 -10.11 -7.75
C ASP A 66 0.02 -9.89 -6.88
N TYR A 67 -0.08 -8.74 -6.20
CA TYR A 67 -1.25 -8.39 -5.39
C TYR A 67 -2.54 -8.19 -6.22
N ALA A 68 -2.43 -7.49 -7.35
CA ALA A 68 -3.56 -7.25 -8.21
C ALA A 68 -4.06 -8.52 -8.90
N ASP A 69 -3.13 -9.40 -9.28
CA ASP A 69 -3.43 -10.71 -9.82
C ASP A 69 -4.13 -11.59 -8.78
N GLU A 70 -3.66 -11.60 -7.52
CA GLU A 70 -4.33 -12.29 -6.40
C GLU A 70 -5.78 -11.82 -6.20
N LEU A 71 -6.04 -10.53 -6.38
CA LEU A 71 -7.37 -9.94 -6.20
C LEU A 71 -8.22 -9.95 -7.48
N GLY A 72 -7.68 -10.42 -8.61
CA GLY A 72 -8.36 -10.38 -9.91
C GLY A 72 -8.69 -8.95 -10.39
N ILE A 73 -7.92 -7.95 -9.95
CA ILE A 73 -8.15 -6.54 -10.27
C ILE A 73 -7.28 -6.15 -11.46
N ALA A 74 -7.91 -5.68 -12.53
CA ALA A 74 -7.19 -5.08 -13.65
C ALA A 74 -6.65 -3.70 -13.25
N LEU A 75 -5.36 -3.62 -12.92
CA LEU A 75 -4.69 -2.33 -12.76
C LEU A 75 -4.52 -1.66 -14.12
N ALA A 76 -5.00 -0.41 -14.24
CA ALA A 76 -4.52 0.45 -15.31
C ALA A 76 -3.01 0.63 -15.11
N ARG A 77 -2.20 0.35 -16.14
CA ARG A 77 -0.73 0.48 -16.06
C ARG A 77 -0.33 1.92 -15.72
N THR A 78 -0.09 2.18 -14.44
CA THR A 78 0.60 3.39 -13.97
C THR A 78 2.01 2.99 -13.54
N ALA A 79 3.03 3.68 -14.04
CA ALA A 79 4.43 3.36 -13.75
C ALA A 79 4.86 3.72 -12.31
N ASP A 80 3.98 4.35 -11.55
CA ASP A 80 4.24 4.92 -10.24
C ASP A 80 3.43 4.16 -9.17
N PRO A 81 4.09 3.37 -8.30
CA PRO A 81 3.47 2.64 -7.22
C PRO A 81 2.68 3.52 -6.24
N THR A 82 3.13 4.75 -6.00
CA THR A 82 2.46 5.71 -5.11
C THR A 82 1.12 6.13 -5.71
N LYS A 83 1.11 6.48 -7.01
CA LYS A 83 -0.14 6.81 -7.72
C LYS A 83 -1.11 5.64 -7.79
N LEU A 84 -0.59 4.43 -7.87
CA LEU A 84 -1.42 3.24 -7.82
C LEU A 84 -2.08 3.14 -6.43
N ALA A 85 -1.32 3.29 -5.35
CA ALA A 85 -1.87 3.23 -3.99
C ALA A 85 -2.92 4.33 -3.73
N GLU A 86 -2.70 5.55 -4.25
CA GLU A 86 -3.68 6.64 -4.25
C GLU A 86 -4.97 6.30 -5.02
N LEU A 87 -4.85 5.69 -6.20
CA LEU A 87 -6.02 5.23 -6.97
C LEU A 87 -6.87 4.22 -6.18
N TRP A 88 -6.23 3.36 -5.39
CA TRP A 88 -6.95 2.43 -4.51
C TRP A 88 -7.66 3.16 -3.37
N HIS A 89 -7.00 4.17 -2.77
CA HIS A 89 -7.63 5.03 -1.77
C HIS A 89 -8.87 5.74 -2.31
N LEU A 90 -8.78 6.37 -3.48
CA LEU A 90 -9.88 7.12 -4.09
C LEU A 90 -11.02 6.21 -4.57
N ARG A 91 -10.70 5.08 -5.20
CA ARG A 91 -11.70 4.19 -5.83
C ARG A 91 -12.39 3.26 -4.85
N TYR A 92 -11.68 2.81 -3.81
CA TYR A 92 -12.16 1.77 -2.89
C TYR A 92 -12.16 2.21 -1.42
N GLY A 93 -11.62 3.39 -1.11
CA GLY A 93 -11.71 4.03 0.20
C GLY A 93 -12.93 4.95 0.37
N ALA A 94 -13.70 5.25 -0.66
CA ALA A 94 -14.83 6.19 -0.63
C ALA A 94 -16.21 5.57 -0.27
N LEU A 95 -16.25 4.47 0.47
CA LEU A 95 -17.49 3.97 1.10
C LEU A 95 -17.40 4.14 2.61
N THR A 96 -18.22 5.07 3.12
CA THR A 96 -18.33 5.64 4.48
C THR A 96 -17.23 6.62 4.88
#